data_AF-A0AAU4AW77-F1
#
_entry.id   AF-A0AAU4AW77-F1
#
_cell.length_a   1.000
_cell.length_b   1.000
_cell.length_c   1.000
_cell.angle_alpha   90.00
_cell.angle_beta   90.00
_cell.angle_gamma   90.00
#
_symmetry.space_group_name_H-M   'P 1'
#
loop_
_entity.id
_entity.type
_entity.pdbx_description
1 polymer ?
#
loop_
_entity_poly.entity_id
_entity_poly.type
_entity_poly.pdbx_seq_one_letter_code
_entity_poly.pdbx_strand_id
1 'polypeptide(L)'
;MPPRDARIADLFARLTAAGLAPEQKEYADRTLIGARVADDFPAEAWPEVLAALETADSFGSADRAGGDRHLWAAFRRTNRHRR
;
A
#
# COMPACT_ATOMS: atom_id res chain seq x y z
N MET A 1 -10.84 -10.79 -9.33
CA MET A 1 -10.03 -9.63 -8.88
C MET A 1 -9.78 -8.68 -10.04
N PRO A 2 -9.81 -7.36 -9.82
CA PRO A 2 -9.44 -6.37 -10.83
C PRO A 2 -7.99 -6.53 -11.32
N PRO A 3 -7.65 -6.00 -12.51
CA PRO A 3 -6.27 -5.94 -12.98
C PRO A 3 -5.35 -5.30 -11.94
N ARG A 4 -4.10 -5.78 -11.88
CA ARG A 4 -3.11 -5.31 -10.92
C ARG A 4 -2.96 -3.79 -10.92
N ASP A 5 -2.82 -3.19 -12.09
CA ASP A 5 -2.57 -1.74 -12.19
C ASP A 5 -3.80 -0.93 -11.76
N ALA A 6 -5.01 -1.45 -11.97
CA ALA A 6 -6.24 -0.84 -11.44
C ALA A 6 -6.29 -0.92 -9.90
N ARG A 7 -5.87 -2.05 -9.31
CA ARG A 7 -5.77 -2.18 -7.84
C ARG A 7 -4.72 -1.25 -7.24
N ILE A 8 -3.58 -1.08 -7.93
CA ILE A 8 -2.52 -0.15 -7.50
C ILE A 8 -3.05 1.29 -7.54
N ALA A 9 -3.70 1.70 -8.63
CA ALA A 9 -4.26 3.04 -8.77
C ALA A 9 -5.35 3.32 -7.72
N ASP A 10 -6.24 2.36 -7.48
CA ASP A 10 -7.27 2.46 -6.44
C ASP A 10 -6.66 2.62 -5.04
N LEU A 11 -5.70 1.77 -4.68
CA LEU A 11 -4.97 1.90 -3.41
C LEU A 11 -4.34 3.28 -3.28
N PHE A 12 -3.66 3.76 -4.32
CA PHE A 12 -2.99 5.06 -4.30
C PHE A 12 -3.99 6.19 -4.03
N ALA A 13 -5.12 6.21 -4.74
CA ALA A 13 -6.17 7.20 -4.57
C ALA A 13 -6.78 7.18 -3.16
N ARG A 14 -7.05 6.00 -2.62
CA ARG A 14 -7.66 5.84 -1.28
C ARG A 14 -6.71 6.27 -0.17
N LEU A 15 -5.43 5.93 -0.26
CA LEU A 15 -4.42 6.40 0.71
C LEU A 15 -4.25 7.92 0.64
N THR A 16 -4.22 8.52 -0.56
CA THR A 16 -4.18 9.98 -0.71
C THR A 16 -5.42 10.66 -0.17
N ALA A 17 -6.62 10.11 -0.41
CA ALA A 17 -7.87 10.63 0.14
C ALA A 17 -7.92 10.55 1.68
N ALA A 18 -7.25 9.54 2.27
CA ALA A 18 -7.07 9.42 3.71
C ALA A 18 -6.02 10.38 4.28
N GLY A 19 -5.40 11.24 3.46
CA GLY A 19 -4.38 12.21 3.90
C GLY A 19 -2.96 11.65 3.98
N LEU A 20 -2.71 10.45 3.45
CA LEU A 20 -1.38 9.87 3.38
C LEU A 20 -0.66 10.27 2.08
N ALA A 21 0.67 10.24 2.10
CA ALA A 21 1.51 10.43 0.92
C ALA A 21 2.10 9.07 0.50
N PRO A 22 1.38 8.26 -0.30
CA PRO A 22 1.90 6.98 -0.78
C PRO A 22 3.01 7.18 -1.82
N GLU A 23 4.04 6.34 -1.74
CA GLU A 23 5.12 6.21 -2.70
C GLU A 23 5.08 4.84 -3.35
N GLN A 24 5.35 4.79 -4.65
CA GLN A 24 5.47 3.54 -5.40
C GLN A 24 6.93 3.18 -5.64
N LYS A 25 7.28 1.92 -5.37
CA LYS A 25 8.59 1.33 -5.65
C LYS A 25 8.43 0.06 -6.47
N GLU A 26 9.06 0.03 -7.64
CA GLU A 26 9.08 -1.13 -8.52
C GLU A 26 10.24 -2.07 -8.14
N TYR A 27 9.93 -3.36 -8.05
CA TYR A 27 10.88 -4.44 -7.91
C TYR A 27 10.71 -5.44 -9.05
N ALA A 28 11.68 -6.35 -9.23
CA ALA A 28 11.66 -7.33 -10.30
C ALA A 28 10.41 -8.24 -10.28
N ASP A 29 9.93 -8.60 -9.08
CA ASP A 29 8.85 -9.55 -8.84
C ASP A 29 7.56 -8.91 -8.28
N ARG A 30 7.58 -7.62 -7.91
CA ARG A 30 6.45 -6.95 -7.27
C ARG A 30 6.51 -5.43 -7.41
N THR A 31 5.37 -4.77 -7.20
CA THR A 31 5.31 -3.34 -6.87
C THR A 31 5.01 -3.22 -5.39
N LEU A 32 5.73 -2.35 -4.70
CA LEU A 32 5.48 -1.98 -3.32
C LEU A 32 4.91 -0.56 -3.31
N ILE A 33 3.77 -0.38 -2.66
CA ILE A 33 3.24 0.93 -2.29
C ILE A 33 3.48 1.11 -0.80
N GLY A 34 4.03 2.23 -0.38
CA GLY A 34 4.27 2.51 1.04
C GLY A 34 3.95 3.94 1.41
N ALA A 35 3.55 4.19 2.64
CA ALA A 35 3.22 5.52 3.13
C ALA A 35 3.65 5.71 4.58
N ARG A 36 4.20 6.88 4.90
CA ARG A 36 4.44 7.30 6.28
C ARG A 36 3.11 7.71 6.91
N VAL A 37 2.86 7.22 8.11
CA VAL A 37 1.72 7.61 8.95
C VAL A 37 2.26 8.46 10.08
N ALA A 38 1.73 9.67 10.23
CA ALA A 38 2.07 10.54 11.35
C ALA A 38 1.39 10.06 12.64
N ASP A 39 1.93 10.43 13.79
CA ASP A 39 1.40 10.02 15.10
C ASP A 39 -0.01 10.59 15.39
N ASP A 40 -0.35 11.71 14.77
CA ASP A 40 -1.65 12.38 14.86
C ASP A 40 -2.67 11.90 13.80
N PHE A 41 -2.38 10.81 13.10
CA PHE A 41 -3.26 10.28 12.06
C PHE A 41 -4.64 9.89 12.62
N PRO A 42 -5.74 10.38 12.03
CA PRO A 42 -7.08 10.23 12.57
C PRO A 42 -7.49 8.76 12.72
N ALA A 43 -8.02 8.42 13.90
CA ALA A 43 -8.43 7.06 14.23
C ALA A 43 -9.54 6.56 13.28
N GLU A 44 -10.43 7.46 12.89
CA GLU A 44 -11.58 7.23 12.02
C GLU A 44 -11.20 6.93 10.56
N ALA A 45 -9.99 7.27 10.11
CA ALA A 45 -9.52 6.98 8.76
C ALA A 45 -8.97 5.55 8.62
N TRP A 46 -8.64 4.87 9.73
CA TRP A 46 -8.05 3.52 9.70
C TRP A 46 -8.91 2.45 9.02
N PRO A 47 -10.24 2.36 9.22
CA PRO A 47 -11.05 1.37 8.53
C PRO A 47 -10.92 1.44 7.01
N GLU A 48 -10.92 2.67 6.47
CA GLU A 48 -10.78 2.90 5.02
C GLU A 48 -9.37 2.55 4.53
N VAL A 49 -8.34 2.93 5.28
CA VAL A 49 -6.94 2.58 4.98
C VAL A 49 -6.74 1.06 4.98
N LEU A 50 -7.26 0.35 5.98
CA LEU A 50 -7.16 -1.11 6.07
C LEU A 50 -7.89 -1.79 4.93
N ALA A 51 -9.12 -1.36 4.62
CA ALA A 51 -9.88 -1.86 3.49
C ALA A 51 -9.18 -1.61 2.13
N ALA A 52 -8.36 -0.55 2.02
CA ALA A 52 -7.53 -0.31 0.84
C ALA A 52 -6.35 -1.28 0.79
N LEU A 53 -5.63 -1.46 1.89
CA LEU A 53 -4.49 -2.37 2.00
C LEU A 53 -4.86 -3.84 1.72
N GLU A 54 -6.05 -4.27 2.14
CA GLU A 54 -6.57 -5.64 1.90
C GLU A 54 -6.72 -6.00 0.42
N THR A 55 -6.72 -5.01 -0.50
CA THR A 55 -6.77 -5.26 -1.94
C THR A 55 -5.44 -5.76 -2.53
N ALA A 56 -4.34 -5.59 -1.78
CA ALA A 56 -3.00 -6.02 -2.15
C ALA A 56 -2.80 -7.53 -1.93
N ASP A 57 -1.79 -8.10 -2.58
CA ASP A 57 -1.49 -9.53 -2.40
C ASP A 57 -0.83 -9.81 -1.04
N SER A 58 -0.22 -8.79 -0.43
CA SER A 58 0.32 -8.79 0.93
C SER A 58 0.42 -7.35 1.44
N PHE A 59 0.22 -7.12 2.73
CA PHE A 59 0.34 -5.78 3.33
C PHE A 59 0.79 -5.87 4.78
N GLY A 60 1.20 -4.73 5.35
CA GLY A 60 1.54 -4.64 6.76
C GLY A 60 2.02 -3.27 7.18
N SER A 61 2.51 -3.21 8.42
CA SER A 61 3.15 -2.04 9.00
C SER A 61 4.58 -2.38 9.44
N ALA A 62 5.47 -1.41 9.37
CA ALA A 62 6.79 -1.49 9.95
C ALA A 62 7.10 -0.17 10.66
N ASP A 63 7.64 -0.26 11.87
CA ASP A 63 8.18 0.90 12.57
C ASP A 63 9.57 1.19 12.02
N ARG A 64 9.80 2.42 11.58
CA ARG A 64 11.15 2.88 11.23
C ARG A 64 11.83 3.47 12.46
N ALA A 65 13.15 3.36 12.50
CA ALA A 65 13.97 4.07 13.48
C ALA A 65 13.61 5.56 13.43
N GLY A 66 13.07 6.08 14.54
CA GLY A 66 12.50 7.44 14.61
C GLY A 66 11.05 7.51 15.10
N GLY A 67 10.35 6.37 15.24
CA GLY A 67 8.99 6.31 15.79
C GLY A 67 7.88 6.39 14.74
N ASP A 68 8.24 6.76 13.51
CA ASP A 68 7.27 6.82 12.41
C ASP A 68 6.78 5.42 12.00
N ARG A 69 5.46 5.24 12.05
CA ARG A 69 4.80 4.06 11.50
C ARG A 69 4.77 4.16 9.97
N HIS A 70 5.24 3.12 9.29
CA HIS A 70 5.20 3.03 7.84
C HIS A 70 4.31 1.88 7.40
N LEU A 71 3.26 2.19 6.62
CA LEU A 71 2.40 1.18 6.01
C LEU A 71 2.99 0.74 4.67
N TRP A 72 2.72 -0.50 4.29
CA TRP A 72 3.12 -1.03 2.99
C TRP A 72 2.12 -2.03 2.44
N ALA A 73 2.02 -2.08 1.13
CA ALA A 73 1.21 -3.01 0.37
C ALA A 73 2.00 -3.49 -0.86
N ALA A 74 1.96 -4.79 -1.14
CA ALA A 74 2.71 -5.43 -2.21
C ALA A 74 1.79 -6.08 -3.23
N PHE A 75 2.08 -5.84 -4.51
CA PHE A 75 1.40 -6.42 -5.66
C PHE A 75 2.39 -7.22 -6.48
N ARG A 76 2.32 -8.54 -6.36
CA ARG A 76 3.18 -9.47 -7.09
C ARG A 76 2.95 -9.29 -8.58
N ARG A 77 4.04 -9.29 -9.35
CA ARG A 77 3.95 -9.47 -10.79
C ARG A 77 3.56 -10.92 -11.00
N THR A 78 2.40 -11.14 -11.62
CA THR A 78 2.10 -12.45 -12.17
C THR A 78 3.15 -12.73 -13.23
N ASN A 79 4.14 -13.56 -12.90
CA ASN A 79 5.09 -14.09 -13.86
C ASN A 79 4.31 -14.89 -14.92
N ARG A 80 3.86 -14.23 -15.99
CA ARG A 80 3.59 -14.92 -17.26
C ARG A 80 4.95 -15.25 -17.85
N HIS A 81 5.61 -16.30 -17.35
CA HIS A 81 6.55 -17.14 -18.12
C HIS A 81 7.05 -18.31 -17.26
N ARG A 82 6.40 -19.47 -17.43
CA ARG A 82 7.09 -20.73 -17.72
C ARG A 82 6.29 -21.44 -18.80
N ARG A 83 6.71 -21.29 -20.05
CA ARG A 83 6.53 -22.28 -21.11
C ARG A 83 7.92 -22.62 -21.62
#